data_AF-A0A8E1QW34-F1
#
_entry.id   AF-A0A8E1QW34-F1
#
_cell.length_a   1.000
_cell.length_b   1.000
_cell.length_c   1.000
_cell.angle_alpha   90.00
_cell.angle_beta   90.00
_cell.angle_gamma   90.00
#
_symmetry.space_group_name_H-M   'P 1'
#
loop_
_entity.id
_entity.type
_entity.pdbx_description
1 polymer ?
#
loop_
_entity_poly.entity_id
_entity_poly.type
_entity_poly.pdbx_seq_one_letter_code
_entity_poly.pdbx_strand_id
1 'polypeptide(L)'
;MELITITAATIMSLFTSIAGTSNSDNRFAYNAEMQDGKVSAIVTYDNSGKYLTAKTRKQYTYDDQDRVIRKEVMKWNSDKQEWENYLCMDYTYNAGNTVLDMKVWKNSDSAYVQSQRMTYSSISGNATGVDCYTWNKSSNMYELNDNYVLLSDYTANLLADMK
;
A
#
# COMPACT_ATOMS: atom_id res chain seq x y z
N MET A 1 18.50 0.44 13.20
CA MET A 1 17.28 -0.10 12.57
C MET A 1 16.91 0.82 11.43
N GLU A 2 16.73 0.28 10.23
CA GLU A 2 16.25 1.09 9.10
C GLU A 2 14.76 1.40 9.30
N LEU A 3 14.39 2.66 9.05
CA LEU A 3 12.99 3.09 9.00
C LEU A 3 12.25 2.28 7.94
N ILE A 4 10.93 2.16 8.09
CA ILE A 4 10.08 1.42 7.15
C ILE A 4 10.34 1.94 5.74
N THR A 5 10.96 1.09 4.93
CA THR A 5 11.30 1.34 3.53
C THR A 5 10.73 0.20 2.70
N ILE A 6 9.96 0.54 1.68
CA ILE A 6 9.35 -0.44 0.78
C ILE A 6 10.13 -0.39 -0.51
N THR A 7 10.74 -1.50 -0.90
CA THR A 7 11.55 -1.58 -2.12
C THR A 7 10.89 -2.47 -3.17
N ALA A 8 11.37 -2.43 -4.41
CA ALA A 8 10.99 -3.37 -5.45
C ALA A 8 11.18 -4.84 -5.00
N ALA A 9 12.27 -5.12 -4.28
CA ALA A 9 12.53 -6.45 -3.71
C ALA A 9 11.49 -6.84 -2.65
N THR A 10 11.06 -5.90 -1.79
CA THR A 10 9.98 -6.12 -0.82
C THR A 10 8.65 -6.44 -1.51
N ILE A 11 8.31 -5.74 -2.59
CA ILE A 11 7.10 -6.00 -3.38
C ILE A 11 7.17 -7.37 -4.06
N MET A 12 8.32 -7.75 -4.62
CA MET A 12 8.51 -9.07 -5.21
C MET A 12 8.39 -10.17 -4.15
N SER A 13 9.02 -10.01 -2.99
CA SER A 13 8.89 -10.94 -1.86
C SER A 13 7.44 -11.10 -1.42
N LEU A 14 6.71 -9.99 -1.28
CA LEU A 14 5.28 -9.99 -0.99
C LEU A 14 4.49 -10.78 -2.04
N PHE A 15 4.74 -10.54 -3.34
CA PHE A 15 4.09 -11.28 -4.42
C PHE A 15 4.38 -12.78 -4.35
N THR A 16 5.65 -13.18 -4.19
CA THR A 16 6.02 -14.59 -4.07
C THR A 16 5.40 -15.25 -2.84
N SER A 17 5.26 -14.51 -1.74
CA SER A 17 4.63 -15.03 -0.52
C SER A 17 3.14 -15.30 -0.75
N ILE A 18 2.40 -14.35 -1.31
CA ILE A 18 0.95 -14.52 -1.54
C ILE A 18 0.62 -15.47 -2.69
N ALA A 19 1.48 -15.55 -3.71
CA ALA A 19 1.31 -16.49 -4.82
C ALA A 19 1.76 -17.92 -4.45
N GLY A 20 2.76 -18.03 -3.56
CA GLY A 20 3.30 -19.29 -3.07
C GLY A 20 2.54 -19.90 -1.89
N THR A 21 1.68 -19.13 -1.21
CA THR A 21 0.78 -19.68 -0.18
C THR A 21 -0.25 -20.60 -0.83
N SER A 22 -0.02 -21.91 -0.74
CA SER A 22 -1.01 -22.95 -1.00
C SER A 22 -2.09 -22.93 0.10
N ASN A 23 -2.99 -21.95 0.06
CA ASN A 23 -4.15 -21.92 0.95
C ASN A 23 -5.17 -22.96 0.49
N SER A 24 -5.78 -23.68 1.45
CA SER A 24 -6.70 -24.80 1.21
C SER A 24 -7.88 -24.49 0.29
N ASP A 25 -8.25 -23.22 0.18
CA ASP A 25 -9.45 -22.79 -0.55
C ASP A 25 -9.15 -22.21 -1.94
N ASN A 26 -7.86 -21.98 -2.26
CA ASN A 26 -7.36 -21.44 -3.53
C ASN A 26 -8.23 -20.33 -4.17
N ARG A 27 -8.88 -19.53 -3.31
CA ARG A 27 -9.98 -18.62 -3.67
C ARG A 27 -9.54 -17.46 -4.53
N PHE A 28 -8.27 -17.06 -4.41
CA PHE A 28 -7.71 -15.95 -5.16
C PHE A 28 -6.53 -16.42 -5.99
N ALA A 29 -6.44 -15.86 -7.20
CA ALA A 29 -5.26 -15.96 -8.04
C ALA A 29 -4.60 -14.59 -8.15
N TYR A 30 -3.28 -14.56 -8.33
CA TYR A 30 -2.50 -13.33 -8.36
C TYR A 30 -1.64 -13.30 -9.63
N ASN A 31 -1.63 -12.16 -10.31
CA ASN A 31 -0.73 -11.90 -11.43
C ASN A 31 0.18 -10.71 -11.08
N ALA A 32 1.48 -10.84 -11.31
CA ALA A 32 2.42 -9.74 -11.26
C ALA A 32 2.78 -9.30 -12.68
N GLU A 33 2.58 -8.02 -12.96
CA GLU A 33 3.07 -7.37 -14.17
C GLU A 33 4.49 -6.86 -13.88
N MET A 34 5.41 -7.11 -14.82
CA MET A 34 6.82 -6.75 -14.68
C MET A 34 7.19 -5.63 -15.66
N GLN A 35 7.99 -4.67 -15.20
CA GLN A 35 8.60 -3.63 -16.01
C GLN A 35 10.03 -3.40 -15.52
N ASP A 36 11.01 -3.40 -16.42
CA ASP A 36 12.43 -3.18 -16.12
C ASP A 36 12.95 -4.02 -14.94
N GLY A 37 12.51 -5.29 -14.87
CA GLY A 37 12.90 -6.24 -13.83
C GLY A 37 12.19 -6.06 -12.48
N LYS A 38 11.25 -5.13 -12.37
CA LYS A 38 10.50 -4.79 -11.14
C LYS A 38 9.01 -5.06 -11.33
N VAL A 39 8.30 -5.34 -10.23
CA VAL A 39 6.84 -5.52 -10.27
C VAL A 39 6.17 -4.15 -10.47
N SER A 40 5.58 -3.88 -11.63
CA SER A 40 4.87 -2.62 -11.89
C SER A 40 3.43 -2.66 -11.38
N ALA A 41 2.79 -3.83 -11.37
CA ALA A 41 1.47 -4.01 -10.80
C ALA A 41 1.25 -5.43 -10.27
N ILE A 42 0.39 -5.57 -9.26
CA ILE A 42 -0.18 -6.85 -8.82
C ILE A 42 -1.68 -6.80 -9.00
N VAL A 43 -2.23 -7.78 -9.73
CA VAL A 43 -3.66 -7.95 -9.94
C VAL A 43 -4.15 -9.17 -9.17
N THR A 44 -5.20 -9.00 -8.38
CA THR A 44 -5.90 -10.08 -7.68
C THR A 44 -7.15 -10.46 -8.45
N TYR A 45 -7.37 -11.75 -8.62
CA TYR A 45 -8.54 -12.35 -9.24
C TYR A 45 -9.27 -13.25 -8.25
N ASP A 46 -10.60 -13.26 -8.33
CA ASP A 46 -11.44 -14.27 -7.72
C ASP A 46 -11.40 -15.54 -8.59
N ASN A 47 -11.11 -16.67 -7.97
CA ASN A 47 -10.97 -17.98 -8.60
C ASN A 47 -12.06 -18.97 -8.14
N SER A 48 -13.13 -18.49 -7.48
CA SER A 48 -14.21 -19.38 -7.02
C SER A 48 -15.19 -19.79 -8.13
N GLY A 49 -15.13 -19.15 -9.29
CA GLY A 49 -16.05 -19.36 -10.42
C GLY A 49 -15.45 -20.22 -11.54
N LYS A 50 -16.19 -20.34 -12.65
CA LYS A 50 -15.72 -21.01 -13.86
C LYS A 50 -14.52 -20.29 -14.51
N TYR A 51 -14.46 -18.96 -14.36
CA TYR A 51 -13.43 -18.10 -14.93
C TYR A 51 -12.88 -17.16 -13.86
N LEU A 52 -11.63 -16.74 -14.03
CA LEU A 52 -11.01 -15.72 -13.19
C LEU A 52 -11.73 -14.37 -13.36
N THR A 53 -12.15 -13.78 -12.24
CA THR A 53 -12.78 -12.46 -12.23
C THR A 53 -11.87 -11.45 -11.54
N ALA A 54 -11.48 -10.39 -12.24
CA ALA A 54 -10.63 -9.35 -11.66
C ALA A 54 -11.30 -8.71 -10.42
N LYS A 55 -10.49 -8.38 -9.41
CA LYS A 55 -10.97 -7.77 -8.15
C LYS A 55 -10.29 -6.44 -7.87
N THR A 56 -8.96 -6.46 -7.77
CA THR A 56 -8.16 -5.30 -7.39
C THR A 56 -6.87 -5.27 -8.17
N ARG A 57 -6.42 -4.07 -8.52
CA ARG A 57 -5.12 -3.82 -9.15
C ARG A 57 -4.34 -2.85 -8.27
N LYS A 58 -3.11 -3.21 -7.91
CA LYS A 58 -2.18 -2.38 -7.14
C LYS A 58 -1.01 -2.03 -8.03
N GLN A 59 -0.85 -0.76 -8.40
CA GLN A 59 0.27 -0.26 -9.20
C GLN A 59 1.32 0.39 -8.31
N TYR A 60 2.59 0.25 -8.67
CA TYR A 60 3.71 0.76 -7.90
C TYR A 60 4.58 1.67 -8.77
N THR A 61 4.92 2.84 -8.25
CA THR A 61 5.92 3.75 -8.82
C THR A 61 7.14 3.76 -7.91
N TYR A 62 8.32 3.75 -8.51
CA TYR A 62 9.60 3.66 -7.83
C TYR A 62 10.44 4.93 -8.04
N ASP A 63 11.29 5.26 -7.08
CA ASP A 63 12.38 6.23 -7.28
C ASP A 63 13.65 5.54 -7.84
N ASP A 64 14.71 6.34 -8.05
CA ASP A 64 16.00 5.90 -8.59
C ASP A 64 16.75 4.91 -7.66
N GLN A 65 16.29 4.74 -6.42
CA GLN A 65 16.83 3.78 -5.45
C GLN A 65 15.94 2.53 -5.32
N ASP A 66 15.00 2.33 -6.24
CA ASP A 66 14.04 1.23 -6.26
C ASP A 66 13.10 1.19 -5.05
N ARG A 67 12.90 2.34 -4.39
CA ARG A 67 11.94 2.47 -3.29
C ARG A 67 10.57 2.87 -3.85
N VAL A 68 9.51 2.30 -3.30
CA VAL A 68 8.13 2.62 -3.69
C VAL A 68 7.80 4.04 -3.21
N ILE A 69 7.58 4.97 -4.13
CA ILE A 69 7.17 6.35 -3.81
C ILE A 69 5.67 6.56 -3.97
N ARG A 70 5.00 5.70 -4.76
CA ARG A 70 3.54 5.73 -4.91
C ARG A 70 3.00 4.32 -5.09
N LYS A 71 1.87 4.06 -4.46
CA LYS A 71 1.03 2.88 -4.68
C LYS A 71 -0.40 3.31 -4.96
N GLU A 72 -0.91 2.95 -6.13
CA GLU A 72 -2.29 3.20 -6.53
C GLU A 72 -3.09 1.91 -6.48
N VAL A 73 -4.28 1.97 -5.92
CA VAL A 73 -5.22 0.86 -5.80
C VAL A 73 -6.46 1.18 -6.61
N MET A 74 -6.81 0.27 -7.51
CA MET A 74 -8.04 0.29 -8.28
C MET A 74 -8.89 -0.94 -7.95
N LYS A 75 -10.20 -0.79 -8.12
CA LYS A 75 -11.18 -1.86 -8.02
C LYS A 75 -11.74 -2.16 -9.41
N TRP A 76 -11.97 -3.44 -9.69
CA TRP A 76 -12.60 -3.84 -10.95
C TRP A 76 -14.10 -3.55 -10.87
N ASN A 77 -14.63 -2.78 -11.82
CA ASN A 77 -16.06 -2.64 -12.03
C ASN A 77 -16.49 -3.67 -13.08
N SER A 78 -17.20 -4.72 -12.64
CA SER A 78 -17.66 -5.79 -13.53
C SER A 78 -18.69 -5.34 -14.55
N ASP A 79 -19.51 -4.36 -14.20
CA ASP A 79 -20.63 -3.91 -15.03
C ASP A 79 -20.11 -3.07 -16.21
N LYS A 80 -19.10 -2.24 -15.94
CA LYS A 80 -18.44 -1.40 -16.95
C LYS A 80 -17.24 -2.06 -17.62
N GLN A 81 -16.74 -3.16 -17.07
CA GLN A 81 -15.52 -3.84 -17.49
C GLN A 81 -14.29 -2.91 -17.50
N GLU A 82 -14.14 -2.10 -16.45
CA GLU A 82 -13.03 -1.16 -16.32
C GLU A 82 -12.46 -1.13 -14.88
N TRP A 83 -11.23 -0.63 -14.76
CA TRP A 83 -10.61 -0.34 -13.48
C TRP A 83 -11.04 1.04 -12.99
N GLU A 84 -11.58 1.11 -11.78
CA GLU A 84 -11.94 2.37 -11.13
C GLU A 84 -10.95 2.69 -10.00
N ASN A 85 -10.45 3.93 -10.00
CA ASN A 85 -9.57 4.45 -8.96
C ASN A 85 -10.22 4.37 -7.58
N TYR A 86 -9.45 3.99 -6.56
CA TYR A 86 -9.95 3.84 -5.21
C TYR A 86 -9.10 4.56 -4.16
N LEU A 87 -7.82 4.23 -4.08
CA LEU A 87 -6.91 4.73 -3.04
C LEU A 87 -5.52 4.97 -3.63
N CYS A 88 -4.87 6.05 -3.22
CA CYS A 88 -3.47 6.34 -3.54
C CYS A 88 -2.70 6.50 -2.23
N MET A 89 -1.51 5.93 -2.19
CA MET A 89 -0.55 6.01 -1.09
C MET A 89 0.74 6.62 -1.61
N ASP A 90 1.11 7.80 -1.13
CA ASP A 90 2.38 8.44 -1.45
C ASP A 90 3.35 8.24 -0.28
N TYR A 91 4.57 7.78 -0.56
CA TYR A 91 5.61 7.53 0.43
C TYR A 91 6.73 8.55 0.28
N THR A 92 7.13 9.16 1.39
CA THR A 92 8.28 10.07 1.46
C THR A 92 9.27 9.53 2.48
N TYR A 93 10.52 9.31 2.04
CA TYR A 93 11.61 8.79 2.86
C TYR A 93 12.56 9.93 3.25
N ASN A 94 12.61 10.27 4.54
CA ASN A 94 13.47 11.31 5.08
C ASN A 94 14.56 10.72 5.99
N ALA A 95 15.56 11.53 6.36
CA ALA A 95 16.71 11.10 7.17
C ALA A 95 16.36 10.59 8.59
N GLY A 96 15.13 10.79 9.08
CA GLY A 96 14.69 10.34 10.41
C GLY A 96 13.26 9.82 10.50
N ASN A 97 12.49 9.89 9.41
CA ASN A 97 11.15 9.33 9.36
C ASN A 97 10.74 8.91 7.93
N THR A 98 9.71 8.08 7.87
CA THR A 98 8.96 7.80 6.64
C THR A 98 7.56 8.37 6.80
N VAL A 99 7.09 9.14 5.83
CA VAL A 99 5.73 9.67 5.78
C VAL A 99 4.92 8.91 4.73
N LEU A 100 3.74 8.45 5.12
CA LEU A 100 2.73 7.86 4.23
C LEU A 100 1.53 8.81 4.16
N ASP A 101 1.26 9.33 2.97
CA ASP A 101 0.06 10.11 2.67
C ASP A 101 -0.97 9.26 1.94
N MET A 102 -2.13 9.08 2.57
CA MET A 102 -3.27 8.35 2.00
C MET A 102 -4.28 9.33 1.40
N LYS A 103 -4.67 9.05 0.15
CA LYS A 103 -5.66 9.83 -0.60
C LYS A 103 -6.74 8.92 -1.18
N VAL A 104 -7.99 9.29 -1.00
CA VAL A 104 -9.14 8.52 -1.52
C VAL A 104 -9.60 9.14 -2.84
N TRP A 105 -9.96 8.32 -3.81
CA TRP A 105 -10.51 8.80 -5.07
C TRP A 105 -11.90 9.42 -4.85
N LYS A 106 -12.08 10.65 -5.33
CA LYS A 106 -13.37 11.35 -5.31
C LYS A 106 -13.89 11.51 -6.73
N ASN A 107 -14.88 10.69 -7.08
CA ASN A 107 -15.48 10.67 -8.42
C ASN A 107 -15.96 12.04 -8.89
N SER A 108 -16.57 12.85 -8.01
CA SER A 108 -17.09 14.18 -8.40
C SER A 108 -16.00 15.14 -8.88
N ASP A 109 -14.78 14.97 -8.36
CA ASP A 109 -13.66 15.87 -8.64
C ASP A 109 -12.70 15.24 -9.66
N SER A 110 -12.92 13.96 -10.03
CA SER A 110 -12.02 13.14 -10.82
C SER A 110 -10.57 13.23 -10.31
N ALA A 111 -10.41 13.20 -8.99
CA ALA A 111 -9.13 13.43 -8.34
C ALA A 111 -9.01 12.65 -7.02
N TYR A 112 -7.76 12.38 -6.64
CA TYR A 112 -7.41 11.88 -5.32
C TYR A 112 -7.40 13.03 -4.30
N VAL A 113 -8.18 12.89 -3.23
CA VAL A 113 -8.26 13.88 -2.14
C VAL A 113 -7.64 13.33 -0.85
N GLN A 114 -6.99 14.20 -0.08
CA GLN A 114 -6.33 13.84 1.18
C GLN A 114 -7.32 13.20 2.16
N SER A 115 -6.83 12.17 2.88
CA SER A 115 -7.63 11.46 3.87
C SER A 115 -6.87 11.26 5.18
N GLN A 116 -5.78 10.49 5.15
CA GLN A 116 -4.99 10.19 6.34
C GLN A 116 -3.51 10.37 6.06
N ARG A 117 -2.73 10.56 7.12
CA ARG A 117 -1.27 10.55 7.07
C ARG A 117 -0.75 9.70 8.22
N MET A 118 0.32 8.98 7.98
CA MET A 118 1.08 8.28 9.01
C MET A 118 2.54 8.71 8.93
N THR A 119 3.15 8.97 10.08
CA THR A 119 4.59 9.25 10.18
C THR A 119 5.23 8.17 11.03
N TYR A 120 6.21 7.46 10.46
CA TYR A 120 6.98 6.44 11.13
C TYR A 120 8.35 7.01 11.49
N SER A 121 8.64 7.14 12.77
CA SER A 121 9.88 7.75 13.26
C SER A 121 10.69 6.75 14.08
N SER A 122 12.01 6.78 13.93
CA SER A 122 12.90 5.96 14.76
C SER A 122 13.02 6.62 16.13
N ILE A 123 12.74 5.89 17.20
CA ILE A 123 12.86 6.40 18.56
C ILE A 123 14.21 5.96 19.15
N SER A 124 14.32 4.68 19.52
CA SER A 124 15.55 4.05 20.02
C SER A 124 15.42 2.53 20.02
N GLY A 125 16.55 1.82 19.92
CA GLY A 125 16.55 0.35 19.90
C GLY A 125 15.71 -0.22 18.75
N ASN A 126 14.73 -1.05 19.09
CA ASN A 126 13.78 -1.71 18.18
C ASN A 126 12.38 -1.03 18.15
N ALA A 127 12.27 0.19 18.71
CA ALA A 127 11.01 0.91 18.78
C ALA A 127 10.83 1.88 17.59
N THR A 128 9.66 1.80 16.95
CA THR A 128 9.19 2.73 15.92
C THR A 128 7.99 3.50 16.46
N GLY A 129 8.06 4.83 16.46
CA GLY A 129 6.92 5.68 16.74
C GLY A 129 6.03 5.80 15.51
N VAL A 130 4.72 5.76 15.70
CA VAL A 130 3.73 5.92 14.63
C VAL A 130 2.77 7.01 15.05
N ASP A 131 2.81 8.13 14.34
CA ASP A 131 1.83 9.21 14.50
C ASP A 131 0.80 9.11 13.39
N CYS A 132 -0.48 9.08 13.76
CA CYS A 132 -1.61 9.01 12.85
C CYS A 132 -2.30 10.37 12.78
N TYR A 133 -2.62 10.81 11.56
CA TYR A 133 -3.28 12.08 11.33
C TYR A 133 -4.46 11.90 10.39
N THR A 134 -5.51 12.69 10.62
CA THR A 134 -6.64 12.80 9.69
C THR A 134 -6.62 14.17 9.04
N TRP A 135 -6.94 14.22 7.75
CA TRP A 135 -7.07 15.47 7.02
C TRP A 135 -8.32 16.23 7.45
N ASN A 136 -8.15 17.42 8.03
CA ASN A 136 -9.24 18.33 8.32
C ASN A 136 -9.41 19.32 7.16
N LYS A 137 -10.55 19.22 6.47
CA LYS A 137 -10.87 20.05 5.30
C LYS A 137 -11.09 21.52 5.65
N SER A 138 -11.57 21.82 6.85
CA SER A 138 -11.88 23.18 7.28
C SER A 138 -10.62 23.97 7.63
N SER A 139 -9.66 23.34 8.31
CA SER A 139 -8.37 23.93 8.66
C SER A 139 -7.31 23.73 7.58
N ASN A 140 -7.60 22.92 6.55
CA ASN A 140 -6.69 22.57 5.45
C ASN A 140 -5.34 22.02 5.94
N MET A 141 -5.39 21.20 6.99
CA MET A 141 -4.22 20.61 7.62
C MET A 141 -4.51 19.21 8.16
N TYR A 142 -3.43 18.45 8.37
CA TYR A 142 -3.48 17.17 9.06
C TYR A 142 -3.52 17.40 10.58
N GLU A 143 -4.52 16.82 11.25
CA GLU A 143 -4.69 16.88 12.70
C GLU A 143 -4.34 15.51 13.31
N LEU A 144 -3.48 15.52 14.32
CA LEU A 144 -3.05 14.31 15.04
C LEU A 144 -4.28 13.71 15.72
N ASN A 145 -4.57 12.44 15.43
CA ASN A 145 -5.71 11.74 16.03
C ASN A 145 -5.28 10.65 17.01
N ASP A 146 -4.13 10.03 16.79
CA ASP A 146 -3.61 8.94 17.62
C ASP A 146 -2.09 8.81 17.44
N ASN A 147 -1.43 8.14 18.38
CA ASN A 147 -0.02 7.83 18.32
C ASN A 147 0.31 6.53 19.07
N TYR A 148 1.13 5.69 18.44
CA TYR A 148 1.51 4.39 18.99
C TYR A 148 3.01 4.17 18.94
N VAL A 149 3.49 3.22 19.73
CA VAL A 149 4.85 2.69 19.61
C VAL A 149 4.75 1.24 19.17
N LEU A 150 5.36 0.94 18.03
CA LEU A 150 5.54 -0.42 17.55
C LEU A 150 6.90 -0.92 18.03
N LEU A 151 6.89 -1.94 18.86
CA LEU A 151 8.08 -2.72 19.20
C LEU A 151 8.17 -3.86 18.20
N SER A 152 9.18 -3.82 17.33
CA SER A 152 9.44 -4.93 16.41
C SER A 152 10.77 -5.58 16.74
N ASP A 153 10.72 -6.75 17.38
CA ASP A 153 11.89 -7.64 17.42
C ASP A 153 12.07 -8.41 16.10
N TYR A 154 11.12 -8.27 15.16
CA TYR A 154 11.02 -9.04 13.93
C TYR A 154 10.60 -8.17 12.73
N THR A 155 11.41 -8.20 11.68
CA THR A 155 11.36 -7.39 10.45
C THR A 155 10.28 -7.79 9.42
N ALA A 156 9.23 -8.55 9.78
CA ALA A 156 8.47 -9.31 8.77
C ALA A 156 7.01 -8.91 8.47
N ASN A 157 6.26 -8.18 9.31
CA ASN A 157 4.77 -8.20 9.20
C ASN A 157 4.05 -6.84 9.16
N LEU A 158 4.69 -5.72 8.81
CA LEU A 158 4.02 -4.39 8.79
C LEU A 158 3.12 -4.13 7.57
N LEU A 159 2.87 -5.11 6.70
CA LEU A 159 2.04 -4.94 5.49
C LEU A 159 0.70 -5.69 5.55
N ALA A 160 0.34 -6.27 6.69
CA ALA A 160 -0.82 -7.16 6.79
C ALA A 160 -1.72 -6.87 8.01
N ASP A 161 -2.18 -5.63 8.17
CA ASP A 161 -3.53 -5.43 8.72
C ASP A 161 -4.02 -4.00 8.44
N MET A 162 -5.01 -3.88 7.56
CA MET A 162 -5.96 -2.77 7.57
C MET A 162 -7.33 -3.41 7.47
N LYS A 163 -7.98 -3.60 8.62
CA LYS A 163 -9.39 -3.96 8.71
C LYS A 163 -10.28 -2.85 8.18
#